data_AF-A0A9D6HMG7-F1
#
_entry.id   AF-A0A9D6HMG7-F1
#
_cell.length_a   1.000
_cell.length_b   1.000
_cell.length_c   1.000
_cell.angle_alpha   90.00
_cell.angle_beta   90.00
_cell.angle_gamma   90.00
#
_symmetry.space_group_name_H-M   'P 1'
#
loop_
_entity.id
_entity.type
_entity.pdbx_description
1 polymer ?
#
loop_
_entity_poly.entity_id
_entity_poly.type
_entity_poly.pdbx_seq_one_letter_code
_entity_poly.pdbx_strand_id
1 'polypeptide(L)' 'MTDYSPWEGWSVTGWPVLTMLRGKVIVDHGRLLGGPADGRLLTRKIDPAVLQRPVC' A
#
# COMPACT_ATOMS: atom_id res chain seq x y z
N MET A 1 6.72 -22.14 -5.10
CA MET A 1 6.54 -21.80 -3.68
C MET A 1 7.79 -21.02 -3.30
N THR A 2 7.65 -19.74 -2.98
CA THR A 2 8.82 -18.89 -2.69
C THR A 2 8.55 -18.14 -1.41
N ASP A 3 9.03 -18.72 -0.33
CA ASP A 3 8.99 -18.18 1.03
C ASP A 3 10.27 -17.35 1.28
N TYR A 4 10.69 -16.59 0.27
CA TYR A 4 11.91 -15.79 0.31
C TYR A 4 11.59 -14.35 0.71
N SER A 5 12.28 -13.85 1.72
CA SER A 5 12.33 -12.43 2.07
C SER A 5 13.80 -11.96 2.05
N PRO A 6 14.14 -10.85 1.37
CA PRO A 6 15.48 -10.27 1.48
C PRO A 6 15.80 -9.75 2.89
N TRP A 7 14.80 -9.67 3.77
CA TRP A 7 14.89 -9.21 5.15
C TRP A 7 14.89 -10.36 6.17
N GLU A 8 15.04 -11.61 5.72
CA GLU A 8 15.09 -12.77 6.60
C GLU A 8 16.13 -12.58 7.71
N GLY A 9 15.75 -12.82 8.96
CA GLY A 9 16.62 -12.67 10.14
C GLY A 9 16.79 -11.22 10.66
N TRP A 10 16.19 -10.21 10.03
CA TRP A 10 16.24 -8.84 10.55
C TRP A 10 15.31 -8.66 11.75
N SER A 11 15.81 -8.05 12.82
CA SER A 11 14.99 -7.64 13.96
C SER A 11 14.35 -6.28 13.68
N VAL A 12 13.03 -6.20 13.75
CA VAL A 12 12.26 -4.98 13.47
C VAL A 12 11.39 -4.63 14.67
N THR A 13 11.28 -3.34 14.97
CA THR A 13 10.36 -2.80 15.97
C THR A 13 9.20 -2.07 15.30
N GLY A 14 7.99 -2.23 15.86
CA GLY A 14 6.77 -1.62 15.33
C GLY A 14 6.21 -2.34 14.12
N TRP A 15 5.29 -3.28 14.36
CA TRP A 15 4.45 -3.87 13.31
C TRP A 15 3.10 -3.13 13.24
N PRO A 16 2.51 -2.95 12.04
CA PRO A 16 1.19 -2.37 11.89
C PRO A 16 0.16 -3.35 12.45
N VAL A 17 -0.64 -2.87 13.39
CA VAL A 17 -1.74 -3.64 13.98
C VAL A 17 -3.07 -3.41 13.26
N LEU A 18 -3.21 -2.29 12.55
CA LEU A 18 -4.44 -1.90 11.86
C LEU A 18 -4.13 -1.20 10.54
N THR A 19 -4.82 -1.57 9.46
CA THR A 19 -4.79 -0.87 8.18
C THR A 19 -6.21 -0.53 7.75
N MET A 20 -6.44 0.74 7.42
CA MET A 20 -7.73 1.23 6.92
C MET A 20 -7.63 1.70 5.48
N LEU A 21 -8.64 1.35 4.68
CA LEU A 21 -8.82 1.80 3.30
C LEU A 21 -10.16 2.54 3.20
N ARG A 22 -10.10 3.86 3.00
CA ARG A 22 -11.28 4.72 2.81
C ARG A 22 -12.36 4.52 3.89
N GLY A 23 -11.94 4.50 5.16
CA GLY A 23 -12.84 4.33 6.31
C GLY A 23 -13.16 2.87 6.67
N LYS A 24 -12.80 1.89 5.83
CA LYS A 24 -12.99 0.45 6.10
C LYS A 24 -11.71 -0.16 6.67
N VAL A 25 -11.81 -0.94 7.74
CA VAL A 25 -10.69 -1.78 8.21
C VAL A 25 -10.46 -2.92 7.22
N ILE A 26 -9.24 -3.02 6.67
CA ILE A 26 -8.86 -4.07 5.70
C ILE A 26 -7.86 -5.08 6.26
N VAL A 27 -7.08 -4.70 7.27
CA VAL A 27 -6.22 -5.63 8.04
C VAL A 27 -6.33 -5.26 9.51
N ASP A 28 -6.51 -6.27 10.37
CA ASP A 28 -6.56 -6.12 11.81
C ASP A 28 -5.78 -7.26 12.48
N HIS A 29 -4.78 -6.93 13.29
CA HIS A 29 -3.89 -7.88 13.97
C HIS A 29 -3.37 -9.02 13.07
N GLY A 30 -2.89 -8.68 11.87
CA GLY A 30 -2.36 -9.65 10.90
C GLY A 30 -3.42 -10.43 10.12
N ARG A 31 -4.70 -10.25 10.42
CA ARG A 31 -5.81 -10.86 9.67
C ARG A 31 -6.25 -9.94 8.53
N LEU A 32 -6.23 -10.45 7.30
CA LEU A 32 -6.82 -9.77 6.16
C LEU A 32 -8.36 -9.85 6.25
N LEU A 33 -9.01 -8.69 6.35
CA LEU A 33 -10.47 -8.53 6.41
C LEU A 33 -11.06 -7.96 5.10
N GLY A 34 -10.22 -7.31 4.29
CA GLY A 34 -10.59 -6.79 2.98
C GLY A 34 -10.78 -7.90 1.93
N GLY A 35 -11.60 -7.62 0.92
CA GLY A 35 -11.80 -8.48 -0.24
C GLY A 35 -11.27 -7.85 -1.54
N PRO A 36 -11.15 -8.62 -2.63
CA PRO A 36 -10.65 -8.11 -3.92
C PRO A 36 -11.43 -6.92 -4.48
N ALA A 37 -12.73 -6.85 -4.20
CA ALA A 37 -13.61 -5.76 -4.63
C ALA A 37 -13.41 -4.44 -3.86
N ASP A 38 -12.63 -4.44 -2.77
CA ASP A 38 -12.32 -3.21 -2.05
C ASP A 38 -11.28 -2.34 -2.78
N GLY A 39 -10.60 -2.88 -3.79
CA GLY A 39 -9.73 -2.11 -4.67
C GLY A 39 -10.51 -1.22 -5.64
N ARG A 40 -9.89 -0.14 -6.10
CA ARG A 40 -10.35 0.59 -7.29
C ARG A 40 -9.16 1.11 -8.09
N LEU A 41 -9.30 1.16 -9.41
CA LEU A 41 -8.31 1.78 -10.29
C LEU A 41 -8.24 3.28 -9.98
N LEU A 42 -7.04 3.77 -9.68
CA LEU A 42 -6.76 5.21 -9.58
C LEU A 42 -5.96 5.61 -10.82
N THR A 43 -6.56 6.43 -11.68
CA THR A 43 -5.87 6.96 -12.85
C THR A 43 -4.83 7.97 -12.39
N ARG A 44 -3.57 7.73 -12.77
CA ARG A 44 -2.50 8.69 -12.52
C ARG A 44 -2.70 9.89 -13.44
N LYS A 45 -2.48 11.08 -12.90
CA LYS A 45 -2.40 12.31 -13.66
C LYS A 45 -1.00 12.86 -13.51
N ILE A 46 -0.41 13.27 -14.63
CA ILE A 46 0.80 14.08 -14.60
C ILE A 46 0.34 15.50 -14.29
N ASP A 47 1.07 16.19 -13.41
CA ASP A 47 0.81 17.59 -13.14
C ASP A 47 0.77 18.38 -14.47
N PRO A 48 -0.28 19.15 -14.76
CA PRO A 48 -0.35 19.94 -15.99
C PRO A 48 0.87 20.83 -16.23
N ALA A 49 1.52 21.32 -15.16
CA ALA A 49 2.73 22.12 -15.28
C ALA A 49 3.90 21.32 -15.88
N VAL A 50 4.06 20.05 -15.47
CA VAL A 50 5.06 19.11 -16.00
C VAL A 50 4.77 18.77 -17.46
N LEU A 51 3.50 18.61 -17.83
CA LEU A 51 3.09 18.31 -19.21
C LEU A 51 3.39 19.46 -20.18
N GLN A 52 3.29 20.71 -19.70
CA GLN A 52 3.53 21.90 -20.50
C GLN A 52 5.03 22.20 -20.65
N ARG A 53 5.84 21.91 -19.62
CA ARG A 53 7.29 22.13 -19.60
C ARG A 53 7.95 21.42 -18.40
N PRO A 54 9.26 21.14 -18.44
CA PRO A 54 9.99 20.77 -17.23
C PRO A 54 9.77 21.82 -16.13
N VAL A 55 9.40 21.36 -14.94
CA VAL A 55 9.26 22.18 -13.73
C VAL A 55 10.47 21.96 -12.83
N CYS A 56 10.94 23.05 -12.20
CA CYS A 56 12.05 23.06 -11.24
C CYS A 56 11.54 23.00 -9.80
#